data_AF-A0A7I7L1L0-F1
#
_entry.id   AF-A0A7I7L1L0-F1
#
_cell.length_a   1.000
_cell.length_b   1.000
_cell.length_c   1.000
_cell.angle_alpha   90.00
_cell.angle_beta   90.00
_cell.angle_gamma   90.00
#
_symmetry.space_group_name_H-M   'P 1'
#
loop_
_entity.id
_entity.type
_entity.pdbx_description
1 polymer ?
#
loop_
_entity_poly.entity_id
_entity_poly.type
_entity_poly.pdbx_seq_one_letter_code
_entity_poly.pdbx_strand_id
1 'polypeptide(L)'
;MTENALDWRDFADELSAKQFAELTGLEGEDPSAGHYAGVLAAARRFARHNLLNTIYRGVALPDEATACHAWENDGGVVQRYFIGRVWRTTGGEVSIRGYQQADGTVTDRHIVVTVSAEPVSAAAVRDRAWAEMAAADELDRPSQPASLGDCREPSSRRTGPWA
;
A
#
# COMPACT_ATOMS: atom_id res chain seq x y z
N MET A 1 -13.98 -2.92 18.04
CA MET A 1 -14.40 -2.32 16.77
C MET A 1 -15.91 -2.20 16.78
N THR A 2 -16.40 -0.97 16.90
CA THR A 2 -17.83 -0.62 16.98
C THR A 2 -18.44 -0.64 15.58
N GLU A 3 -18.84 -1.83 15.11
CA GLU A 3 -19.52 -1.96 13.80
C GLU A 3 -20.83 -1.15 13.71
N ASN A 4 -21.40 -0.75 14.86
CA ASN A 4 -22.62 0.04 14.97
C ASN A 4 -22.38 1.56 15.09
N ALA A 5 -21.15 2.05 14.94
CA ALA A 5 -20.87 3.49 14.97
C ALA A 5 -21.63 4.22 13.85
N LEU A 6 -22.35 5.29 14.23
CA LEU A 6 -23.15 6.12 13.32
C LEU A 6 -22.42 7.40 12.91
N ASP A 7 -21.41 7.81 13.69
CA ASP A 7 -20.56 8.97 13.43
C ASP A 7 -19.10 8.52 13.28
N TRP A 8 -18.33 9.21 12.44
CA TRP A 8 -16.91 8.95 12.30
C TRP A 8 -16.13 9.32 13.58
N ARG A 9 -16.65 10.26 14.38
CA ARG A 9 -16.06 10.65 15.68
C ARG A 9 -16.09 9.53 16.71
N ASP A 10 -16.97 8.55 16.56
CA ASP A 10 -17.01 7.35 17.42
C ASP A 10 -15.71 6.53 17.34
N PHE A 11 -14.88 6.77 16.31
CA PHE A 11 -13.57 6.12 16.13
C PHE A 11 -12.40 6.95 16.69
N ALA A 12 -12.62 8.06 17.39
CA ALA A 12 -11.53 8.97 17.80
C ALA A 12 -10.37 8.27 18.53
N ASP A 13 -10.66 7.32 19.41
CA ASP A 13 -9.64 6.57 20.17
C ASP A 13 -8.93 5.50 19.33
N GLU A 14 -9.50 5.11 18.18
CA GLU A 14 -8.93 4.15 17.23
C GLU A 14 -8.11 4.84 16.12
N LEU A 15 -8.08 6.18 16.08
CA LEU A 15 -7.42 6.98 15.06
C LEU A 15 -6.12 7.61 15.57
N SER A 16 -5.12 7.74 14.69
CA SER A 16 -3.98 8.61 14.96
C SER A 16 -4.37 10.09 14.86
N ALA A 17 -3.61 10.97 15.50
CA ALA A 17 -3.83 12.41 15.44
C ALA A 17 -3.88 12.96 13.99
N LYS A 18 -3.05 12.40 13.10
CA LYS A 18 -3.03 12.78 11.68
C LYS A 18 -4.33 12.38 10.96
N GLN A 19 -4.78 11.14 11.14
CA GLN A 19 -6.01 10.65 10.53
C GLN A 19 -7.23 11.40 11.06
N PHE A 20 -7.28 11.70 12.37
CA PHE A 20 -8.34 12.50 12.96
C PHE A 20 -8.40 13.91 12.35
N ALA A 21 -7.24 14.57 12.21
CA ALA A 21 -7.16 15.88 11.57
C ALA A 21 -7.58 15.82 10.08
N GLU A 22 -7.21 14.77 9.36
CA GLU A 22 -7.62 14.54 7.97
C GLU A 22 -9.14 14.41 7.83
N LEU A 23 -9.78 13.58 8.67
CA LEU A 23 -11.24 13.40 8.64
C LEU A 23 -11.99 14.67 9.05
N THR A 24 -11.46 15.41 10.03
CA THR A 24 -11.99 16.73 10.42
C THR A 24 -11.92 17.72 9.25
N GLY A 25 -10.80 17.72 8.52
CA GLY A 25 -10.62 18.55 7.33
C GLY A 25 -11.63 18.20 6.23
N LEU A 26 -11.74 16.89 5.92
CA LEU A 26 -12.69 16.40 4.92
C LEU A 26 -14.12 16.81 5.28
N GLU A 27 -14.59 16.56 6.50
CA GLU A 27 -15.94 16.94 6.93
C GLU A 27 -16.29 18.41 6.65
N GLY A 28 -15.33 19.33 6.75
CA GLY A 28 -15.52 20.75 6.49
C GLY A 28 -15.64 21.15 5.02
N GLU A 29 -15.31 20.26 4.07
CA GLU A 29 -15.28 20.57 2.64
C GLU A 29 -16.67 20.56 1.97
N ASP A 30 -17.56 19.63 2.37
CA ASP A 30 -18.90 19.47 1.81
C ASP A 30 -19.90 18.95 2.85
N PRO A 31 -20.96 19.70 3.20
CA PRO A 31 -21.97 19.26 4.15
C PRO A 31 -23.01 18.28 3.57
N SER A 32 -22.78 17.69 2.40
CA SER A 32 -23.71 16.72 1.80
C SER A 32 -23.73 15.38 2.54
N ALA A 33 -24.90 14.72 2.59
CA ALA A 33 -25.03 13.41 3.24
C ALA A 33 -24.13 12.33 2.60
N GLY A 34 -23.91 12.42 1.27
CA GLY A 34 -22.99 11.52 0.57
C GLY A 34 -21.55 11.70 1.02
N HIS A 35 -21.13 12.95 1.25
CA HIS A 35 -19.81 13.26 1.77
C HIS A 35 -19.60 12.74 3.19
N TYR A 36 -20.57 12.95 4.10
CA TYR A 36 -20.52 12.37 5.46
C TYR A 36 -20.41 10.83 5.44
N ALA A 37 -21.14 10.16 4.54
CA ALA A 37 -21.01 8.72 4.38
C ALA A 37 -19.59 8.31 3.93
N GLY A 38 -18.96 9.10 3.06
CA GLY A 38 -17.56 8.93 2.66
C GLY A 38 -16.57 9.11 3.82
N VAL A 39 -16.76 10.14 4.65
CA VAL A 39 -15.93 10.38 5.85
C VAL A 39 -16.07 9.24 6.86
N LEU A 40 -17.29 8.78 7.12
CA LEU A 40 -17.54 7.62 8.00
C LEU A 40 -16.89 6.34 7.44
N ALA A 41 -16.98 6.10 6.12
CA ALA A 41 -16.33 4.96 5.49
C ALA A 41 -14.79 5.03 5.62
N ALA A 42 -14.21 6.22 5.46
CA ALA A 42 -12.78 6.44 5.63
C ALA A 42 -12.33 6.19 7.08
N ALA A 43 -13.10 6.67 8.07
CA ALA A 43 -12.81 6.44 9.49
C ALA A 43 -12.84 4.95 9.86
N ARG A 44 -13.86 4.22 9.40
CA ARG A 44 -13.95 2.76 9.57
C ARG A 44 -12.75 2.04 8.94
N ARG A 45 -12.30 2.49 7.77
CA ARG A 45 -11.10 1.94 7.11
C ARG A 45 -9.85 2.20 7.94
N PHE A 46 -9.62 3.43 8.41
CA PHE A 46 -8.46 3.76 9.24
C PHE A 46 -8.44 2.99 10.57
N ALA A 47 -9.56 2.94 11.28
CA ALA A 47 -9.67 2.19 12.52
C ALA A 47 -9.33 0.70 12.31
N ARG A 48 -9.87 0.08 11.25
CA ARG A 48 -9.55 -1.30 10.86
C ARG A 48 -8.06 -1.48 10.53
N HIS A 49 -7.46 -0.57 9.76
CA HIS A 49 -6.04 -0.64 9.41
C HIS A 49 -5.16 -0.53 10.68
N ASN A 50 -5.48 0.40 11.59
CA ASN A 50 -4.76 0.58 12.84
C ASN A 50 -4.85 -0.66 13.74
N LEU A 51 -6.04 -1.27 13.83
CA LEU A 51 -6.25 -2.52 14.55
C LEU A 51 -5.42 -3.66 13.95
N LEU A 52 -5.51 -3.88 12.63
CA LEU A 52 -4.76 -4.95 11.96
C LEU A 52 -3.25 -4.74 12.07
N ASN A 53 -2.76 -3.52 11.87
CA ASN A 53 -1.36 -3.16 12.07
C ASN A 53 -0.90 -3.43 13.51
N THR A 54 -1.75 -3.23 14.51
CA THR A 54 -1.44 -3.54 15.90
C THR A 54 -1.34 -5.05 16.15
N ILE A 55 -2.26 -5.83 15.59
CA ILE A 55 -2.31 -7.30 15.71
C ILE A 55 -1.11 -7.95 15.03
N TYR A 56 -0.80 -7.53 13.79
CA TYR A 56 0.22 -8.15 12.93
C TYR A 56 1.54 -7.39 12.91
N ARG A 57 1.80 -6.53 13.91
CA ARG A 57 3.05 -5.76 14.03
C ARG A 57 4.30 -6.65 14.08
N GLY A 58 4.17 -7.89 14.54
CA GLY A 58 5.28 -8.84 14.69
C GLY A 58 5.59 -9.64 13.42
N VAL A 59 4.79 -9.52 12.36
CA VAL A 59 5.04 -10.21 11.10
C VAL A 59 6.16 -9.50 10.35
N ALA A 60 7.31 -10.18 10.24
CA ALA A 60 8.48 -9.69 9.53
C ALA A 60 8.13 -9.32 8.08
N LEU A 61 8.83 -8.35 7.53
CA LEU A 61 8.66 -8.00 6.12
C LEU A 61 9.25 -9.07 5.22
N PRO A 62 8.77 -9.19 3.96
CA PRO A 62 9.54 -9.87 2.93
C PRO A 62 10.91 -9.20 2.79
N ASP A 63 11.97 -9.99 2.61
CA ASP A 63 13.35 -9.47 2.50
C ASP A 63 13.52 -8.45 1.37
N GLU A 64 12.77 -8.64 0.28
CA GLU A 64 12.82 -7.75 -0.86
C GLU A 64 12.05 -6.44 -0.65
N ALA A 65 11.20 -6.36 0.38
CA ALA A 65 10.29 -5.24 0.56
C ALA A 65 11.05 -3.97 0.93
N THR A 66 10.89 -2.94 0.10
CA THR A 66 11.38 -1.59 0.37
C THR A 66 10.30 -0.69 0.99
N ALA A 67 9.03 -1.08 0.84
CA ALA A 67 7.89 -0.44 1.47
C ALA A 67 6.70 -1.41 1.59
N CYS A 68 5.82 -1.18 2.56
CA CYS A 68 4.55 -1.89 2.67
C CYS A 68 3.40 -0.94 2.96
N HIS A 69 2.21 -1.35 2.53
CA HIS A 69 0.95 -0.74 2.92
C HIS A 69 0.47 -1.31 4.25
N ALA A 70 -0.57 -0.71 4.81
CA ALA A 70 -1.26 -1.24 5.97
C ALA A 70 -1.84 -2.64 5.70
N TRP A 71 -2.04 -3.40 6.77
CA TRP A 71 -2.80 -4.64 6.70
C TRP A 71 -4.27 -4.35 6.38
N GLU A 72 -4.82 -5.15 5.48
CA GLU A 72 -6.21 -5.12 5.04
C GLU A 72 -6.83 -6.52 5.18
N ASN A 73 -8.16 -6.59 5.25
CA ASN A 73 -8.89 -7.85 5.21
C ASN A 73 -9.76 -7.86 3.96
N ASP A 74 -9.39 -8.67 2.99
CA ASP A 74 -10.11 -8.83 1.74
C ASP A 74 -10.71 -10.24 1.67
N GLY A 75 -12.04 -10.34 1.69
CA GLY A 75 -12.74 -11.61 1.62
C GLY A 75 -12.42 -12.61 2.74
N GLY A 76 -11.95 -12.15 3.90
CA GLY A 76 -11.53 -12.99 5.03
C GLY A 76 -10.03 -13.31 5.05
N VAL A 77 -9.27 -12.88 4.04
CA VAL A 77 -7.81 -13.02 3.99
C VAL A 77 -7.18 -11.72 4.48
N VAL A 78 -6.44 -11.80 5.58
CA VAL A 78 -5.66 -10.67 6.07
C VAL A 78 -4.32 -10.63 5.36
N GLN A 79 -4.09 -9.54 4.63
CA GLN A 79 -2.90 -9.34 3.81
C GLN A 79 -2.47 -7.87 3.77
N ARG A 80 -1.21 -7.62 3.42
CA ARG A 80 -0.71 -6.28 3.08
C ARG A 80 -0.02 -6.30 1.73
N TYR A 81 -0.18 -5.23 0.97
CA TYR A 81 0.57 -5.03 -0.26
C TYR A 81 1.99 -4.56 0.07
N PHE A 82 2.98 -5.06 -0.66
CA PHE A 82 4.36 -4.60 -0.55
C PHE A 82 4.96 -4.21 -1.90
N ILE A 83 5.90 -3.28 -1.83
CA ILE A 83 6.76 -2.87 -2.94
C ILE A 83 8.14 -3.40 -2.65
N GLY A 84 8.61 -4.28 -3.52
CA GLY A 84 9.93 -4.89 -3.49
C GLY A 84 11.02 -3.96 -4.03
N ARG A 85 12.02 -4.55 -4.71
CA ARG A 85 13.07 -3.82 -5.42
C ARG A 85 12.49 -2.94 -6.54
N VAL A 86 13.07 -1.74 -6.69
CA VAL A 86 12.69 -0.76 -7.72
C VAL A 86 13.91 -0.40 -8.57
N TRP A 87 13.75 -0.51 -9.88
CA TRP A 87 14.70 -0.05 -10.90
C TRP A 87 14.14 1.21 -11.54
N ARG A 88 14.79 2.35 -11.32
CA ARG A 88 14.43 3.61 -11.98
C ARG A 88 15.04 3.65 -13.37
N THR A 89 14.23 3.94 -14.37
CA THR A 89 14.64 4.02 -15.76
C THR A 89 14.41 5.42 -16.31
N THR A 90 14.98 5.71 -17.46
CA THR A 90 14.66 6.95 -18.19
C THR A 90 13.19 6.95 -18.57
N GLY A 91 12.39 7.83 -17.96
CA GLY A 91 10.95 7.95 -18.24
C GLY A 91 10.06 6.93 -17.53
N GLY A 92 10.52 6.31 -16.44
CA GLY A 92 9.68 5.35 -15.73
C GLY A 92 10.36 4.65 -14.55
N GLU A 93 9.72 3.58 -14.09
CA GLU A 93 10.29 2.64 -13.13
C GLU A 93 9.72 1.23 -13.36
N VAL A 94 10.54 0.23 -13.05
CA VAL A 94 10.14 -1.17 -12.93
C VAL A 94 10.26 -1.57 -11.47
N SER A 95 9.27 -2.26 -10.93
CA SER A 95 9.29 -2.71 -9.54
C SER A 95 8.69 -4.11 -9.40
N ILE A 96 9.16 -4.88 -8.44
CA ILE A 96 8.47 -6.10 -8.00
C ILE A 96 7.49 -5.70 -6.92
N ARG A 97 6.27 -6.23 -6.97
CA ARG A 97 5.23 -5.98 -5.97
C ARG A 97 4.49 -7.27 -5.69
N GLY A 98 3.79 -7.34 -4.56
CA GLY A 98 3.04 -8.54 -4.19
C GLY A 98 2.26 -8.35 -2.89
N TYR A 99 1.74 -9.45 -2.39
CA TYR A 99 1.00 -9.48 -1.13
C TYR A 99 1.75 -10.32 -0.10
N GLN A 100 1.63 -9.94 1.16
CA GLN A 100 2.05 -10.75 2.29
C GLN A 100 0.84 -11.03 3.17
N GLN A 101 0.61 -12.30 3.50
CA GLN A 101 -0.45 -12.76 4.39
C GLN A 101 -0.02 -12.68 5.86
N ALA A 102 -1.01 -12.71 6.75
CA ALA A 102 -0.83 -12.61 8.20
C ALA A 102 0.10 -13.66 8.83
N ASP A 103 0.28 -14.82 8.19
CA ASP A 103 1.21 -15.87 8.60
C ASP A 103 2.66 -15.62 8.11
N GLY A 104 2.88 -14.53 7.37
CA GLY A 104 4.16 -14.17 6.76
C GLY A 104 4.35 -14.66 5.33
N THR A 105 3.44 -15.49 4.81
CA THR A 105 3.50 -16.05 3.46
C THR A 105 3.40 -14.93 2.41
N VAL A 106 4.29 -14.95 1.42
CA VAL A 106 4.25 -14.03 0.28
C VAL A 106 3.50 -14.67 -0.88
N THR A 107 2.52 -13.97 -1.44
CA THR A 107 1.73 -14.41 -2.59
C THR A 107 1.75 -13.38 -3.72
N ASP A 108 1.42 -13.84 -4.92
CA ASP A 108 1.13 -13.00 -6.09
C ASP A 108 2.21 -11.97 -6.41
N ARG A 109 3.49 -12.37 -6.34
CA ARG A 109 4.61 -11.52 -6.76
C ARG A 109 4.49 -11.26 -8.27
N HIS A 110 4.55 -9.99 -8.67
CA HIS A 110 4.43 -9.56 -10.06
C HIS A 110 5.30 -8.33 -10.34
N ILE A 111 5.61 -8.12 -11.61
CA ILE A 111 6.36 -6.96 -12.08
C ILE A 111 5.38 -5.85 -12.45
N VAL A 112 5.60 -4.65 -11.90
CA VAL A 112 4.87 -3.43 -12.28
C VAL A 112 5.81 -2.48 -13.00
N VAL A 113 5.42 -2.10 -14.20
CA VAL A 113 6.12 -1.14 -15.05
C VAL A 113 5.30 0.15 -15.11
N THR A 114 5.90 1.25 -14.65
CA THR A 114 5.32 2.59 -14.75
C THR A 114 6.08 3.37 -15.81
N VAL A 115 5.37 3.98 -16.75
CA VAL A 115 5.96 4.76 -17.85
C VAL A 115 5.39 6.17 -17.86
N SER A 116 6.20 7.16 -18.23
CA SER A 116 5.73 8.50 -18.53
C SER A 116 4.90 8.52 -19.82
N ALA A 117 4.06 9.53 -19.97
CA ALA A 117 3.26 9.75 -21.19
C ALA A 117 4.10 10.33 -22.36
N GLU A 118 5.38 10.59 -22.14
CA GLU A 118 6.25 11.26 -23.11
C GLU A 118 6.80 10.27 -24.16
N PRO A 119 7.11 10.72 -25.39
CA PRO A 119 7.80 9.91 -26.37
C PRO A 119 9.12 9.36 -25.83
N VAL A 120 9.36 8.06 -26.03
CA VAL A 120 10.56 7.38 -25.54
C VAL A 120 11.63 7.25 -26.62
N SER A 121 12.88 7.52 -26.24
CA SER A 121 14.03 7.29 -27.13
C SER A 121 14.39 5.80 -27.19
N ALA A 122 15.09 5.38 -28.25
CA ALA A 122 15.61 4.01 -28.34
C ALA A 122 16.54 3.66 -27.16
N ALA A 123 17.25 4.64 -26.59
CA ALA A 123 18.07 4.43 -25.40
C ALA A 123 17.21 4.14 -24.16
N ALA A 124 16.13 4.90 -23.95
CA ALA A 124 15.18 4.67 -22.86
C ALA A 124 14.48 3.31 -22.97
N VAL A 125 14.16 2.87 -24.20
CA VAL A 125 13.59 1.53 -24.43
C VAL A 125 14.58 0.43 -24.02
N ARG A 126 15.86 0.55 -24.36
CA ARG A 126 16.89 -0.44 -23.95
C ARG A 126 17.12 -0.45 -22.44
N ASP A 127 17.18 0.73 -21.83
CA ASP A 127 17.29 0.89 -20.38
C ASP A 127 16.11 0.20 -19.66
N ARG A 128 14.89 0.41 -20.16
CA ARG A 128 13.70 -0.26 -19.62
C ARG A 128 13.72 -1.77 -19.84
N ALA A 129 14.08 -2.23 -21.04
CA ALA A 129 14.19 -3.67 -21.31
C ALA A 129 15.19 -4.35 -20.36
N TRP A 130 16.32 -3.70 -20.07
CA TRP A 130 17.27 -4.20 -19.08
C TRP A 130 16.64 -4.28 -17.68
N ALA A 131 15.92 -3.25 -17.24
CA ALA A 131 15.26 -3.25 -15.93
C ALA A 131 14.16 -4.32 -15.81
N GLU A 132 13.38 -4.55 -16.87
CA GLU A 132 12.38 -5.63 -16.92
C GLU A 132 13.02 -7.01 -16.84
N MET A 133 14.13 -7.26 -17.56
CA MET A 133 14.88 -8.51 -17.46
C MET A 133 15.46 -8.70 -16.05
N ALA A 134 16.06 -7.65 -15.46
CA ALA A 134 16.59 -7.72 -14.10
C ALA A 134 15.49 -8.00 -13.06
N ALA A 135 14.28 -7.47 -13.27
CA ALA A 135 13.12 -7.75 -12.43
C ALA A 135 12.62 -9.19 -12.60
N ALA A 136 12.62 -9.73 -13.82
CA ALA A 136 12.30 -11.14 -14.06
C ALA A 136 13.30 -12.08 -13.38
N ASP A 137 14.60 -11.84 -13.55
CA ASP A 137 15.66 -12.63 -12.91
C ASP A 137 15.56 -12.62 -11.37
N GLU A 138 15.12 -11.49 -10.79
CA GLU A 138 14.89 -11.35 -9.35
C GLU A 138 13.62 -12.10 -8.90
N LEU A 139 12.57 -12.11 -9.72
CA LEU A 139 11.33 -12.83 -9.44
C LEU A 139 11.54 -14.35 -9.46
N ASP A 140 12.32 -14.83 -10.43
CA ASP A 140 12.67 -16.24 -10.61
C ASP A 140 13.63 -16.76 -9.53
N ARG A 141 14.28 -15.85 -8.79
CA ARG A 141 15.15 -16.25 -7.68
C ARG A 141 14.30 -16.89 -6.58
N PRO A 142 14.70 -18.08 -6.07
CA PRO A 142 14.02 -18.68 -4.94
C PRO A 142 14.09 -17.75 -3.72
N SER A 143 12.96 -17.54 -3.06
CA SER A 143 12.84 -16.65 -1.90
C SER A 143 13.78 -17.11 -0.77
N GLN A 144 14.57 -16.18 -0.22
CA GLN A 144 15.29 -16.40 1.03
C GLN A 144 14.36 -16.15 2.22
N PRO A 145 14.65 -16.73 3.41
CA PRO A 145 13.84 -16.53 4.59
C PRO A 145 14.01 -15.10 5.15
N ALA A 146 12.87 -14.45 5.39
CA ALA A 146 12.75 -13.07 5.86
C ALA A 146 13.62 -12.73 7.08
N SER A 147 14.26 -11.56 7.03
CA SER A 147 14.94 -10.87 8.11
C SER A 147 14.04 -9.78 8.72
N LEU A 148 14.17 -9.57 10.03
CA LEU A 148 13.39 -8.58 10.77
C LEU A 148 13.88 -7.15 10.47
N GLY A 149 13.41 -6.56 9.36
CA GLY A 149 13.63 -5.14 9.02
C GLY A 149 12.44 -4.25 9.38
N ASP A 150 12.70 -2.98 9.74
CA ASP A 150 11.67 -1.97 10.01
C ASP A 150 11.07 -1.42 8.71
N CYS A 151 9.74 -1.44 8.62
CA CYS A 151 9.02 -1.02 7.42
C CYS A 151 8.82 0.50 7.40
N ARG A 152 9.14 1.15 6.27
CA ARG A 152 8.71 2.53 6.02
C ARG A 152 7.45 2.53 5.17
N GLU A 153 6.45 3.27 5.63
CA GLU A 153 5.25 3.56 4.87
C GLU A 153 5.63 4.37 3.61
N PRO A 154 5.19 3.99 2.40
CA PRO A 154 5.52 4.73 1.19
C PRO A 154 4.91 6.13 1.31
N SER A 155 5.73 7.17 1.10
CA SER A 155 5.25 8.56 1.12
C SER A 155 4.13 8.70 0.09
N SER A 156 2.91 8.96 0.56
CA SER A 156 1.71 9.11 -0.26
C SER A 156 1.90 10.21 -1.32
N ARG A 157 2.40 9.85 -2.51
CA ARG A 157 2.09 10.62 -3.72
C ARG A 157 0.63 10.33 -4.01
N ARG A 158 -0.20 11.37 -4.08
CA ARG A 158 -1.64 11.30 -4.36
C ARG A 158 -1.91 10.41 -5.58
N THR A 159 -2.21 9.14 -5.36
CA THR A 159 -2.96 8.35 -6.31
C THR A 159 -4.42 8.76 -6.12
N GLY A 160 -5.01 9.35 -7.15
CA GLY A 160 -6.43 9.65 -7.19
C GLY A 160 -7.29 8.39 -6.99
N PRO A 161 -8.61 8.54 -6.82
CA PRO A 161 -9.48 7.43 -6.46
C PRO A 161 -9.48 6.38 -7.57
N TRP A 162 -9.09 5.16 -7.21
CA TRP A 162 -9.43 3.97 -7.97
C TRP A 162 -10.93 3.73 -7.74
N ALA A 163 -11.70 3.87 -8.81
CA ALA A 163 -13.10 3.47 -8.91
C ALA A 163 -13.19 2.03 -9.43
#